data_AF-A0A8S3CRH8-F1
#
_entry.id   AF-A0A8S3CRH8-F1
#
_cell.length_a   1.000
_cell.length_b   1.000
_cell.length_c   1.000
_cell.angle_alpha   90.00
_cell.angle_beta   90.00
_cell.angle_gamma   90.00
#
_symmetry.space_group_name_H-M   'P 1'
#
loop_
_entity.id
_entity.type
_entity.pdbx_description
1 polymer ?
#
loop_
_entity_poly.entity_id
_entity_poly.type
_entity_poly.pdbx_seq_one_letter_code
_entity_poly.pdbx_strand_id
1 'polypeptide(L)'
;DEVSPSNIFACAAILEGCPYINGSPQNTLVPGIIELASKHNVFIGGDDFKSGQTKLKSVLADFLVSAGLKIESIVSYNHLG
;
A
#
# COMPACT_ATOMS: atom_id res chain seq x y z
N ASP A 1 -7.34 -22.70 0.92
CA ASP A 1 -5.99 -22.46 1.46
C ASP A 1 -5.35 -21.12 1.03
N GLU A 2 -5.92 -20.36 0.09
CA GLU A 2 -5.41 -19.04 -0.34
C GLU A 2 -6.04 -17.83 0.39
N VAL A 3 -6.70 -18.05 1.52
CA VAL A 3 -7.27 -16.97 2.34
C VAL A 3 -6.29 -16.67 3.47
N SER A 4 -5.58 -15.55 3.37
CA SER A 4 -4.66 -15.12 4.41
C SER A 4 -5.41 -14.53 5.62
N PRO A 5 -4.79 -14.49 6.82
CA PRO A 5 -5.36 -13.78 7.96
C PRO A 5 -5.74 -12.33 7.64
N SER A 6 -4.94 -11.65 6.81
CA SER A 6 -5.22 -10.27 6.39
C SER A 6 -6.52 -10.15 5.59
N ASN A 7 -6.85 -11.15 4.76
CA ASN A 7 -8.12 -11.17 4.04
C ASN A 7 -9.30 -11.35 5.00
N ILE A 8 -9.14 -12.17 6.05
CA ILE A 8 -10.18 -12.36 7.08
C ILE A 8 -10.43 -11.05 7.82
N PHE A 9 -9.39 -10.34 8.26
CA PHE A 9 -9.54 -9.05 8.93
C PHE A 9 -10.15 -7.97 8.03
N ALA A 10 -9.76 -7.92 6.75
CA ALA A 10 -10.35 -6.98 5.80
C ALA A 10 -11.84 -7.27 5.58
N CYS A 11 -12.22 -8.53 5.37
CA CYS A 11 -13.62 -8.92 5.24
C CYS A 11 -14.42 -8.60 6.52
N ALA A 12 -13.88 -8.91 7.69
CA ALA A 12 -14.53 -8.62 8.96
C ALA A 12 -14.76 -7.12 9.16
N ALA A 13 -13.73 -6.29 8.93
CA ALA A 13 -13.85 -4.84 9.03
C ALA A 13 -14.93 -4.29 8.08
N ILE A 14 -14.96 -4.75 6.84
CA ILE A 14 -15.96 -4.34 5.85
C ILE A 14 -17.38 -4.75 6.27
N LEU A 15 -17.57 -5.99 6.73
CA LEU A 15 -18.88 -6.49 7.17
C LEU A 15 -19.39 -5.75 8.40
N GLU A 16 -18.49 -5.27 9.27
CA GLU A 16 -18.81 -4.43 10.44
C GLU A 16 -18.93 -2.93 10.09
N GLY A 17 -18.85 -2.55 8.82
CA GLY A 17 -18.92 -1.13 8.41
C GLY A 17 -17.69 -0.29 8.77
N CYS A 18 -16.60 -0.93 9.21
CA CYS A 18 -15.38 -0.27 9.66
C CYS A 18 -14.38 -0.08 8.51
N PRO A 19 -13.80 1.13 8.32
CA PRO A 19 -12.73 1.32 7.37
C PRO A 19 -11.53 0.41 7.65
N TYR A 20 -10.88 -0.09 6.58
CA TYR A 20 -9.72 -0.98 6.68
C TYR A 20 -8.50 -0.38 5.96
N ILE A 21 -7.34 -0.33 6.63
CA ILE A 21 -6.10 0.18 6.07
C ILE A 21 -5.01 -0.89 6.13
N ASN A 22 -4.44 -1.25 4.98
CA ASN A 22 -3.31 -2.16 4.88
C ASN A 22 -1.97 -1.40 4.90
N GLY A 23 -1.27 -1.47 6.03
CA GLY A 23 0.04 -0.83 6.21
C GLY A 23 1.25 -1.67 5.78
N SER A 24 1.01 -2.88 5.29
CA SER A 24 2.04 -3.88 4.98
C SER A 24 2.00 -4.24 3.49
N PRO A 25 3.07 -4.85 2.92
CA PRO A 25 3.21 -5.00 1.47
C PRO A 25 2.43 -6.17 0.86
N GLN A 26 1.81 -7.04 1.66
CA GLN A 26 1.04 -8.16 1.13
C GLN A 26 -0.21 -7.67 0.39
N ASN A 27 -0.59 -8.38 -0.67
CA ASN A 27 -1.74 -8.07 -1.52
C ASN A 27 -3.07 -8.45 -0.84
N THR A 28 -3.41 -7.79 0.27
CA THR A 28 -4.66 -8.04 1.01
C THR A 28 -5.87 -7.60 0.20
N LEU A 29 -5.79 -6.48 -0.53
CA LEU A 29 -6.90 -5.84 -1.23
C LEU A 29 -7.17 -6.49 -2.62
N VAL A 30 -7.36 -7.81 -2.64
CA VAL A 30 -7.71 -8.56 -3.86
C VAL A 30 -9.07 -8.10 -4.42
N PRO A 31 -9.36 -8.35 -5.72
CA PRO A 31 -10.58 -7.86 -6.36
C PRO A 31 -11.88 -8.16 -5.61
N GLY A 32 -12.00 -9.35 -4.99
CA GLY A 32 -13.17 -9.72 -4.19
C GLY A 32 -13.36 -8.88 -2.91
N ILE A 33 -12.27 -8.42 -2.28
CA ILE A 33 -12.34 -7.54 -1.11
C ILE A 33 -12.72 -6.11 -1.53
N ILE A 34 -12.21 -5.64 -2.67
CA ILE A 34 -12.59 -4.35 -3.24
C ILE A 34 -14.09 -4.34 -3.57
N GLU A 35 -14.58 -5.41 -4.19
CA GLU A 35 -16.01 -5.56 -4.49
C GLU A 35 -16.85 -5.60 -3.22
N LEU A 36 -16.41 -6.34 -2.19
CA LEU A 36 -17.09 -6.40 -0.90
C LEU A 36 -17.18 -5.02 -0.23
N ALA A 37 -16.08 -4.26 -0.22
CA ALA A 37 -16.02 -2.90 0.32
C ALA A 37 -16.96 -1.95 -0.42
N SER A 38 -17.00 -2.02 -1.76
CA SER A 38 -17.91 -1.23 -2.58
C SER A 38 -19.38 -1.58 -2.30
N LYS A 39 -19.73 -2.86 -2.10
CA LYS A 39 -21.09 -3.28 -1.77
C LYS A 39 -21.57 -2.79 -0.40
N HIS A 40 -20.66 -2.72 0.57
CA HIS A 40 -20.95 -2.27 1.93
C HIS A 40 -20.71 -0.78 2.14
N ASN A 41 -20.28 -0.06 1.10
CA ASN A 41 -19.92 1.37 1.15
C ASN A 41 -18.90 1.70 2.25
N VAL A 42 -17.86 0.86 2.38
CA VAL A 42 -16.78 1.00 3.37
C VAL A 42 -15.48 1.40 2.69
N PHE A 43 -14.73 2.31 3.31
CA PHE A 43 -13.42 2.71 2.81
C PHE A 43 -12.34 1.65 3.08
N ILE A 44 -11.54 1.39 2.04
CA ILE A 44 -10.33 0.59 2.14
C ILE A 44 -9.14 1.39 1.58
N GLY A 45 -7.93 1.15 2.09
CA GLY A 45 -6.72 1.85 1.64
C GLY A 45 -5.44 1.10 1.98
N GLY A 46 -4.34 1.43 1.31
CA GLY A 46 -3.09 0.66 1.32
C GLY A 46 -2.39 0.78 -0.04
N ASP A 47 -1.32 0.03 -0.34
CA ASP A 47 -0.60 -0.97 0.45
C ASP A 47 0.80 -0.45 0.82
N ASP A 48 1.37 -0.94 1.91
CA ASP A 48 2.71 -0.58 2.43
C ASP A 48 2.86 0.89 2.87
N PHE A 49 3.40 1.10 4.07
CA PHE A 49 3.62 2.46 4.57
C PHE A 49 4.86 3.13 3.96
N LYS A 50 4.62 4.27 3.30
CA LYS A 50 5.68 5.14 2.78
C LYS A 50 6.22 6.10 3.85
N SER A 51 7.08 5.61 4.73
CA SER A 51 7.58 6.36 5.90
C SER A 51 8.88 7.13 5.66
N GLY A 52 9.97 6.43 5.33
CA GLY A 52 11.36 6.95 5.33
C GLY A 52 12.01 6.98 3.95
N GLN A 53 12.83 5.97 3.63
CA GLN A 53 13.62 5.93 2.40
C GLN A 53 12.76 6.08 1.14
N THR A 54 11.65 5.36 1.05
CA THR A 54 10.73 5.44 -0.10
C THR A 54 10.04 6.80 -0.20
N LYS A 55 9.76 7.47 0.94
CA LYS A 55 9.21 8.82 0.96
C LYS A 55 10.17 9.82 0.32
N LEU A 56 11.43 9.81 0.77
CA LEU A 56 12.47 10.67 0.23
C LEU A 56 12.76 10.37 -1.25
N LYS A 57 12.88 9.09 -1.60
CA LYS A 57 13.17 8.66 -2.97
C LYS A 57 12.16 9.22 -3.97
N SER A 58 10.87 9.20 -3.65
CA SER A 58 9.86 9.73 -4.57
C SER A 58 9.94 11.23 -4.76
N VAL A 59 10.20 11.99 -3.69
CA VAL A 59 10.35 13.45 -3.81
C VAL A 59 11.60 13.79 -4.63
N LEU A 60 12.72 13.12 -4.37
CA LEU A 60 13.98 13.37 -5.09
C LEU A 60 13.88 12.98 -6.57
N ALA A 61 13.28 11.82 -6.87
CA ALA A 61 13.13 11.38 -8.25
C ALA A 61 12.25 12.35 -9.05
N ASP A 62 11.12 12.77 -8.48
CA ASP A 62 10.21 13.72 -9.10
C ASP A 62 10.88 15.09 -9.34
N PHE A 63 11.61 15.58 -8.34
CA PHE A 63 12.35 16.84 -8.45
C PHE A 63 13.41 16.81 -9.56
N LEU A 64 14.25 15.77 -9.60
CA LEU A 64 15.34 15.66 -10.59
C LEU A 64 14.79 15.58 -12.01
N VAL A 65 13.76 14.78 -12.24
CA VAL A 65 13.10 14.69 -13.55
C VAL A 65 12.47 16.03 -13.94
N SER A 66 11.79 16.70 -13.00
CA SER A 66 11.18 18.02 -13.23
C SER A 66 12.22 19.10 -13.54
N ALA A 67 13.45 18.96 -13.02
CA ALA A 67 14.58 19.84 -13.34
C ALA A 67 15.24 19.53 -14.70
N GLY A 68 14.71 18.58 -15.48
CA GLY A 68 15.27 18.16 -16.76
C GLY A 68 16.49 17.24 -16.65
N LEU A 69 16.75 16.70 -15.45
CA LEU A 69 17.86 15.79 -15.22
C LEU A 69 17.40 14.34 -15.41
N LYS A 70 18.14 13.59 -16.23
CA LYS A 70 17.91 12.15 -16.41
C LYS A 70 18.63 11.38 -15.30
N ILE A 71 17.86 10.61 -14.55
CA ILE A 71 18.39 9.69 -13.54
C ILE A 71 18.84 8.41 -14.24
N GLU A 72 20.14 8.12 -14.26
CA GLU A 72 20.68 6.90 -14.87
C GLU A 72 20.72 5.69 -13.92
N SER A 73 20.74 5.91 -12.60
CA SER A 73 20.74 4.83 -11.60
C SER A 73 20.28 5.32 -10.23
N ILE A 74 19.54 4.47 -9.51
CA ILE A 74 19.17 4.65 -8.09
C ILE A 74 19.49 3.33 -7.36
N VAL A 75 20.42 3.37 -6.43
CA VAL A 75 20.76 2.23 -5.58
C VAL A 75 20.27 2.51 -4.16
N SER A 76 19.61 1.55 -3.53
CA SER A 76 18.99 1.72 -2.20
C SER A 76 19.19 0.47 -1.36
N TYR A 77 19.94 0.60 -0.27
CA TYR A 77 20.17 -0.46 0.71
C TYR A 77 19.49 -0.10 2.03
N ASN A 78 18.98 -1.11 2.75
CA ASN A 78 18.43 -0.98 4.09
C ASN A 78 18.91 -2.15 4.95
N HIS A 79 19.19 -1.88 6.21
CA HIS A 79 19.42 -2.88 7.24
C HIS A 79 18.69 -2.41 8.49
N LEU A 80 17.99 -3.33 9.16
CA LEU A 80 17.36 -3.11 10.45
C LEU A 80 17.67 -4.30 11.36
N GLY A 81 17.52 -4.11 12.67
CA GLY A 81 17.85 -5.11 13.69
C GLY A 81 17.04 -6.39 13.60
#